data_AF-A0A0X3NPP3-F1
#
_entry.id   AF-A0A0X3NPP3-F1
#
_cell.length_a   1.000
_cell.length_b   1.000
_cell.length_c   1.000
_cell.angle_alpha   90.00
_cell.angle_beta   90.00
_cell.angle_gamma   90.00
#
_symmetry.space_group_name_H-M   'P 1'
#
loop_
_entity.id
_entity.type
_entity.pdbx_description
1 polymer ?
#
loop_
_entity_poly.entity_id
_entity_poly.type
_entity_poly.pdbx_seq_one_letter_code
_entity_poly.pdbx_strand_id
1 'polypeptide(L)'
;MTHSEERTVLSGVTTTETNRTETSIPVGVIWCFSCDGVGFLASSVFVGLLKHSMDLPPLSELEVPEIKMTSVPLLAAAIHMGKFCDRQSKEFMLCNQEHHDPRRCLTEGKEVTSCGLKFLGLLKKNCADQFTDYFKCIYKHGGRTFSIENCRKLQYPLDECIKMKIGQERPELGYFNRVRLIDTNRPRPTPKPAPMPERIPDMPDFDSMPDPETLEARKYLNEAMV
;
A
#
# COMPACT_ATOMS: atom_id res chain seq x y z
N MET A 1 32.43 -35.79 -49.57
CA MET A 1 33.06 -34.49 -49.87
C MET A 1 33.26 -33.80 -48.52
N THR A 2 34.32 -34.18 -47.79
CA THR A 2 35.70 -33.60 -47.79
C THR A 2 35.78 -32.42 -46.81
N HIS A 3 36.39 -32.64 -45.63
CA HIS A 3 37.75 -32.19 -45.21
C HIS A 3 37.85 -30.66 -44.97
N SER A 4 38.65 -30.09 -44.07
CA SER A 4 39.31 -30.40 -42.78
C SER A 4 40.04 -29.09 -42.38
N GLU A 5 40.31 -28.89 -41.08
CA GLU A 5 41.44 -28.08 -40.51
C GLU A 5 41.45 -26.54 -40.68
N GLU A 6 42.02 -25.66 -39.83
CA GLU A 6 42.95 -25.69 -38.66
C GLU A 6 42.85 -24.30 -37.92
N ARG A 7 42.86 -24.21 -36.56
CA ARG A 7 43.98 -23.90 -35.61
C ARG A 7 44.51 -22.44 -35.65
N THR A 8 44.61 -21.66 -34.55
CA THR A 8 45.81 -21.48 -33.67
C THR A 8 45.49 -20.35 -32.62
N VAL A 9 45.42 -20.57 -31.27
CA VAL A 9 46.44 -20.47 -30.15
C VAL A 9 46.78 -19.01 -29.74
N LEU A 10 46.64 -18.54 -28.48
CA LEU A 10 47.48 -18.61 -27.25
C LEU A 10 46.66 -17.96 -26.09
N SER A 11 46.78 -18.19 -24.77
CA SER A 11 47.75 -18.88 -23.90
C SER A 11 47.28 -18.86 -22.43
N GLY A 12 47.45 -19.97 -21.70
CA GLY A 12 47.97 -20.07 -20.31
C GLY A 12 47.13 -19.47 -19.14
N VAL A 13 47.10 -19.98 -17.91
CA VAL A 13 47.86 -21.01 -17.18
C VAL A 13 47.00 -21.45 -15.97
N THR A 14 47.16 -22.72 -15.62
CA THR A 14 46.76 -23.51 -14.43
C THR A 14 46.90 -22.79 -13.07
N THR A 15 46.26 -23.15 -11.96
CA THR A 15 46.27 -24.42 -11.21
C THR A 15 45.21 -24.40 -10.10
N THR A 16 44.70 -25.58 -9.76
CA THR A 16 43.99 -25.95 -8.53
C THR A 16 44.89 -25.82 -7.27
N GLU A 17 44.35 -25.42 -6.11
CA GLU A 17 44.62 -26.05 -4.78
C GLU A 17 43.92 -25.35 -3.58
N THR A 18 43.11 -26.14 -2.88
CA THR A 18 42.94 -26.34 -1.42
C THR A 18 43.11 -25.21 -0.37
N ASN A 19 42.01 -25.02 0.40
CA ASN A 19 41.86 -24.81 1.85
C ASN A 19 42.87 -23.98 2.67
N ARG A 20 42.35 -22.92 3.33
CA ARG A 20 42.77 -22.53 4.69
C ARG A 20 41.62 -21.87 5.46
N THR A 21 41.38 -22.37 6.67
CA THR A 21 40.38 -21.95 7.65
C THR A 21 40.80 -20.69 8.43
N GLU A 22 39.78 -20.04 9.03
CA GLU A 22 39.81 -19.14 10.21
C GLU A 22 40.40 -17.72 10.06
N THR A 23 39.54 -16.70 10.17
CA THR A 23 39.32 -15.92 11.43
C THR A 23 38.46 -14.68 11.18
N SER A 24 37.59 -14.41 12.14
CA SER A 24 36.70 -13.24 12.29
C SER A 24 37.44 -11.92 12.51
N ILE A 25 36.94 -10.82 11.94
CA ILE A 25 36.68 -9.48 12.54
C ILE A 25 36.19 -8.54 11.40
N PRO A 26 35.01 -7.89 11.51
CA PRO A 26 34.59 -6.86 10.56
C PRO A 26 35.08 -5.47 11.00
N VAL A 27 35.95 -4.86 10.19
CA VAL A 27 36.31 -3.43 10.32
C VAL A 27 35.56 -2.67 9.24
N GLY A 28 34.59 -1.85 9.65
CA GLY A 28 33.84 -0.97 8.77
C GLY A 28 33.46 0.30 9.51
N VAL A 29 34.47 1.08 9.93
CA VAL A 29 34.28 2.40 10.54
C VAL A 29 33.98 3.41 9.42
N ILE A 30 32.73 3.86 9.37
CA ILE A 30 32.29 5.01 8.58
C ILE A 30 32.75 6.28 9.31
N TRP A 31 33.50 7.12 8.60
CA TRP A 31 33.88 8.45 9.05
C TRP A 31 32.65 9.30 9.32
N CYS A 32 32.52 9.83 10.54
CA CYS A 32 31.59 10.91 10.84
C CYS A 32 32.38 12.13 11.32
N PHE A 33 32.25 13.21 10.54
CA PHE A 33 32.80 14.52 10.79
C PHE A 33 31.94 15.21 11.86
N SER A 34 32.47 15.37 13.08
CA SER A 34 32.44 16.59 13.91
C SER A 34 32.54 16.28 15.41
N CYS A 35 33.50 16.95 16.06
CA CYS A 35 33.63 17.16 17.52
C CYS A 35 32.34 17.80 18.11
N ASP A 36 31.97 17.71 19.38
CA ASP A 36 32.69 17.72 20.66
C ASP A 36 31.83 17.10 21.80
N GLY A 37 32.48 16.58 22.85
CA GLY A 37 32.01 16.82 24.23
C GLY A 37 31.13 15.77 24.95
N VAL A 38 31.79 14.84 25.65
CA VAL A 38 31.51 14.32 27.02
C VAL A 38 30.07 13.94 27.39
N GLY A 39 29.84 12.64 27.60
CA GLY A 39 28.73 12.14 28.42
C GLY A 39 28.34 10.70 28.13
N PHE A 40 28.97 9.74 28.82
CA PHE A 40 28.57 8.34 28.86
C PHE A 40 27.14 8.24 29.45
N LEU A 41 26.12 8.27 28.60
CA LEU A 41 24.85 7.64 28.92
C LEU A 41 24.87 6.29 28.23
N ALA A 42 24.93 5.24 29.05
CA ALA A 42 24.68 3.87 28.62
C ALA A 42 23.47 3.89 27.70
N SER A 43 23.71 3.74 26.40
CA SER A 43 22.66 3.45 25.45
C SER A 43 22.25 2.02 25.76
N SER A 44 21.37 1.88 26.75
CA SER A 44 20.40 0.80 26.78
C SER A 44 19.77 0.82 25.39
N VAL A 45 20.26 -0.04 24.50
CA VAL A 45 19.50 -0.42 23.33
C VAL A 45 18.26 -1.03 23.92
N PHE A 46 17.20 -0.23 23.99
CA PHE A 46 15.87 -0.71 24.29
C PHE A 46 15.48 -1.55 23.08
N VAL A 47 15.95 -2.81 23.06
CA VAL A 47 15.39 -3.85 22.22
C VAL A 47 14.00 -4.05 22.76
N GLY A 48 13.08 -3.20 22.29
CA GLY A 48 11.66 -3.37 22.48
C GLY A 48 11.33 -4.74 21.95
N LEU A 49 11.12 -5.68 22.88
CA LEU A 49 10.68 -7.03 22.63
C LEU A 49 9.36 -6.93 21.85
N LEU A 50 9.41 -7.13 20.53
CA LEU A 50 8.23 -7.34 19.69
C LEU A 50 7.55 -8.62 20.21
N LYS A 51 6.61 -8.44 21.13
CA LYS A 51 5.90 -9.50 21.86
C LYS A 51 4.85 -10.23 20.99
N HIS A 52 4.86 -9.99 19.68
CA HIS A 52 4.04 -10.71 18.71
C HIS A 52 4.93 -11.10 17.53
N SER A 53 5.16 -12.41 17.37
CA SER A 53 5.60 -12.96 16.11
C SER A 53 4.53 -12.64 15.06
N MET A 54 4.82 -11.68 14.21
CA MET A 54 3.94 -11.34 13.11
C MET A 54 4.02 -12.45 12.06
N ASP A 55 2.92 -13.12 11.75
CA ASP A 55 2.87 -14.13 10.68
C ASP A 55 2.99 -13.44 9.32
N LEU A 56 4.21 -13.39 8.78
CA LEU A 56 4.48 -12.86 7.43
C LEU A 56 4.37 -14.00 6.41
N PRO A 57 3.75 -13.74 5.24
CA PRO A 57 3.73 -14.71 4.14
C PRO A 57 5.15 -14.96 3.62
N PRO A 58 5.39 -16.12 2.97
CA PRO A 58 6.68 -16.43 2.37
C PRO A 58 6.98 -15.49 1.18
N LEU A 59 8.27 -15.25 0.93
CA LEU A 59 8.76 -14.35 -0.14
C LEU A 59 8.23 -14.74 -1.53
N SER A 60 8.06 -16.03 -1.79
CA SER A 60 7.54 -16.55 -3.06
C SER A 60 6.13 -16.05 -3.39
N GLU A 61 5.32 -15.71 -2.39
CA GLU A 61 3.99 -15.15 -2.61
C GLU A 61 4.07 -13.66 -3.02
N LEU A 62 5.14 -12.97 -2.67
CA LEU A 62 5.29 -11.53 -2.92
C LEU A 62 5.91 -11.21 -4.29
N GLU A 63 6.50 -12.20 -4.96
CA GLU A 63 7.13 -12.03 -6.27
C GLU A 63 6.07 -11.84 -7.37
N VAL A 64 5.94 -10.60 -7.84
CA VAL A 64 5.00 -10.17 -8.88
C VAL A 64 5.77 -9.28 -9.86
N PRO A 65 5.51 -9.35 -11.18
CA PRO A 65 6.14 -8.43 -12.11
C PRO A 65 5.78 -6.97 -11.76
N GLU A 66 6.80 -6.16 -11.50
CA GLU A 66 6.63 -4.76 -11.14
C GLU A 66 6.49 -3.84 -12.36
N ILE A 67 5.78 -2.73 -12.16
CA ILE A 67 5.67 -1.66 -13.16
C ILE A 67 6.93 -0.78 -13.07
N LYS A 68 7.94 -1.09 -13.89
CA LYS A 68 9.21 -0.36 -13.96
C LYS A 68 9.09 0.94 -14.78
N MET A 69 8.41 1.94 -14.23
CA MET A 69 8.22 3.24 -14.87
C MET A 69 8.52 4.39 -13.92
N THR A 70 8.91 5.54 -14.45
CA THR A 70 9.07 6.77 -13.66
C THR A 70 7.70 7.38 -13.34
N SER A 71 7.66 8.30 -12.37
CA SER A 71 6.41 8.93 -11.90
C SER A 71 5.67 9.69 -13.00
N VAL A 72 6.39 10.39 -13.89
CA VAL A 72 5.80 11.23 -14.96
C VAL A 72 5.01 10.45 -16.02
N PRO A 73 5.55 9.40 -16.66
CA PRO A 73 4.76 8.58 -17.59
C PRO A 73 3.61 7.86 -16.88
N LEU A 74 3.79 7.43 -15.61
CA LEU A 74 2.70 6.84 -14.84
C LEU A 74 1.56 7.85 -14.60
N LEU A 75 1.90 9.11 -14.28
CA LEU A 75 0.94 10.20 -14.14
C LEU A 75 0.22 10.51 -15.46
N ALA A 76 0.95 10.54 -16.58
CA ALA A 76 0.40 10.76 -17.91
C ALA A 76 -0.65 9.70 -18.28
N ALA A 77 -0.41 8.44 -17.89
CA ALA A 77 -1.31 7.33 -18.13
C ALA A 77 -2.42 7.17 -17.08
N ALA A 78 -2.31 7.83 -15.92
CA ALA A 78 -3.12 7.54 -14.72
C ALA A 78 -4.63 7.62 -14.95
N ILE A 79 -5.12 8.61 -15.69
CA ILE A 79 -6.56 8.80 -15.94
C ILE A 79 -7.13 7.62 -16.75
N HIS A 80 -6.42 7.20 -17.80
CA HIS A 80 -6.86 6.09 -18.64
C HIS A 80 -6.64 4.75 -17.95
N MET A 81 -5.51 4.56 -17.29
CA MET A 81 -5.22 3.35 -16.52
C MET A 81 -6.24 3.14 -15.39
N GLY A 82 -6.62 4.22 -14.69
CA GLY A 82 -7.62 4.17 -13.62
C GLY A 82 -9.01 3.79 -14.13
N LYS A 83 -9.39 4.25 -15.33
CA LYS A 83 -10.66 3.85 -15.97
C LYS A 83 -10.63 2.41 -16.48
N PHE A 84 -9.49 1.94 -17.00
CA PHE A 84 -9.33 0.58 -17.49
C PHE A 84 -9.31 -0.45 -16.34
N CYS A 85 -8.60 -0.15 -15.25
CA CYS A 85 -8.42 -1.01 -14.08
C CYS A 85 -9.35 -0.67 -12.92
N ASP A 86 -10.50 -0.03 -13.19
CA ASP A 86 -11.40 0.49 -12.16
C ASP A 86 -11.97 -0.63 -11.26
N ARG A 87 -12.31 -1.78 -11.86
CA ARG A 87 -12.87 -2.92 -11.15
C ARG A 87 -11.87 -3.53 -10.16
N GLN A 88 -10.68 -3.89 -10.64
CA GLN A 88 -9.63 -4.53 -9.82
C GLN A 88 -9.15 -3.57 -8.72
N SER A 89 -8.97 -2.29 -9.06
CA SER A 89 -8.48 -1.30 -8.09
C SER A 89 -9.47 -1.09 -6.95
N LYS A 90 -10.77 -1.05 -7.25
CA LYS A 90 -11.81 -0.88 -6.22
C LYS A 90 -12.01 -2.13 -5.38
N GLU A 91 -11.87 -3.32 -5.96
CA GLU A 91 -11.91 -4.57 -5.22
C GLU A 91 -10.77 -4.67 -4.20
N PHE A 92 -9.56 -4.25 -4.59
CA PHE A 92 -8.42 -4.11 -3.69
C PHE A 92 -8.65 -3.07 -2.59
N MET A 93 -9.18 -1.89 -2.93
CA MET A 93 -9.44 -0.83 -1.95
C MET A 93 -10.54 -1.25 -0.96
N LEU A 94 -11.59 -1.94 -1.44
CA LEU A 94 -12.63 -2.53 -0.58
C LEU A 94 -12.01 -3.57 0.35
N CYS A 95 -11.08 -4.40 -0.14
CA CYS A 95 -10.40 -5.41 0.68
C CYS A 95 -9.66 -4.79 1.85
N ASN A 96 -8.86 -3.78 1.52
CA ASN A 96 -8.04 -3.08 2.48
C ASN A 96 -8.90 -2.34 3.52
N GLN A 97 -10.04 -1.79 3.09
CA GLN A 97 -10.98 -1.12 3.97
C GLN A 97 -11.77 -2.08 4.87
N GLU A 98 -12.10 -3.29 4.39
CA GLU A 98 -12.84 -4.29 5.18
C GLU A 98 -11.94 -5.03 6.18
N HIS A 99 -10.74 -5.43 5.77
CA HIS A 99 -9.84 -6.24 6.59
C HIS A 99 -8.87 -5.41 7.45
N HIS A 100 -8.51 -4.19 7.02
CA HIS A 100 -7.45 -3.37 7.63
C HIS A 100 -6.07 -4.04 7.71
N ASP A 101 -5.89 -5.20 7.07
CA ASP A 101 -4.65 -5.98 7.04
C ASP A 101 -4.18 -6.19 5.59
N PRO A 102 -2.99 -5.69 5.19
CA PRO A 102 -2.53 -5.78 3.81
C PRO A 102 -2.20 -7.21 3.36
N ARG A 103 -1.91 -8.12 4.30
CA ARG A 103 -1.53 -9.50 4.01
C ARG A 103 -2.66 -10.31 3.39
N ARG A 104 -3.91 -9.98 3.71
CA ARG A 104 -5.08 -10.72 3.21
C ARG A 104 -5.48 -10.33 1.79
N CYS A 105 -5.02 -9.17 1.33
CA CYS A 105 -5.41 -8.55 0.06
C CYS A 105 -4.33 -8.64 -1.03
N LEU A 106 -3.35 -9.55 -0.87
CA LEU A 106 -2.23 -9.71 -1.80
C LEU A 106 -2.69 -10.22 -3.16
N THR A 107 -3.72 -11.07 -3.20
CA THR A 107 -4.33 -11.60 -4.43
C THR A 107 -4.91 -10.50 -5.30
N GLU A 108 -5.70 -9.61 -4.70
CA GLU A 108 -6.30 -8.46 -5.38
C GLU A 108 -5.23 -7.45 -5.82
N GLY A 109 -4.18 -7.26 -5.02
CA GLY A 109 -3.03 -6.43 -5.38
C GLY A 109 -2.28 -6.95 -6.62
N LYS A 110 -2.12 -8.27 -6.74
CA LYS A 110 -1.57 -8.94 -7.95
C LYS A 110 -2.45 -8.68 -9.17
N GLU A 111 -3.76 -8.70 -9.01
CA GLU A 111 -4.68 -8.42 -10.11
C GLU A 111 -4.58 -6.97 -10.59
N VAL A 112 -4.48 -6.01 -9.68
CA VAL A 112 -4.29 -4.59 -10.01
C VAL A 112 -3.00 -4.37 -10.79
N THR A 113 -1.89 -4.91 -10.31
CA THR A 113 -0.58 -4.80 -10.99
C THR A 113 -0.60 -5.50 -12.35
N SER A 114 -1.22 -6.68 -12.46
CA SER A 114 -1.40 -7.36 -13.74
C SER A 114 -2.23 -6.55 -14.74
N CYS A 115 -3.27 -5.83 -14.26
CA CYS A 115 -4.10 -4.97 -15.09
C CYS A 115 -3.30 -3.75 -15.58
N GLY A 116 -2.52 -3.13 -14.71
CA GLY A 116 -1.62 -2.03 -15.06
C GLY A 116 -0.63 -2.44 -16.15
N LEU A 117 0.02 -3.60 -16.02
CA LEU A 117 0.94 -4.12 -17.03
C LEU A 117 0.25 -4.40 -18.37
N LYS A 118 -0.96 -4.96 -18.37
CA LYS A 118 -1.76 -5.18 -19.58
C LYS A 118 -2.06 -3.85 -20.29
N PHE A 119 -2.52 -2.85 -19.55
CA PHE A 119 -2.82 -1.53 -20.11
C PHE A 119 -1.58 -0.86 -20.71
N LEU A 120 -0.46 -0.86 -19.98
CA LEU A 120 0.80 -0.27 -20.45
C LEU A 120 1.36 -1.02 -21.66
N GLY A 121 1.18 -2.34 -21.71
CA GLY A 121 1.51 -3.16 -22.88
C GLY A 121 0.68 -2.78 -24.10
N LEU A 122 -0.62 -2.53 -23.95
CA LEU A 122 -1.49 -2.06 -25.03
C LEU A 122 -1.12 -0.65 -25.49
N LEU A 123 -0.88 0.25 -24.53
CA LEU A 123 -0.51 1.63 -24.81
C LEU A 123 0.80 1.72 -25.60
N LYS A 124 1.81 0.92 -25.21
CA LYS A 124 3.09 0.84 -25.91
C LYS A 124 2.95 0.27 -27.33
N LYS A 125 2.06 -0.69 -27.56
CA LYS A 125 1.83 -1.27 -28.90
C LYS A 125 1.12 -0.30 -29.84
N ASN A 126 0.21 0.50 -29.30
CA ASN A 126 -0.74 1.27 -30.10
C ASN A 126 -0.41 2.75 -30.22
N CYS A 127 0.03 3.41 -29.15
CA CYS A 127 0.14 4.88 -29.06
C CYS A 127 1.49 5.34 -28.47
N ALA A 128 2.58 4.63 -28.77
CA ALA A 128 3.89 4.92 -28.20
C ALA A 128 4.40 6.33 -28.51
N ASP A 129 4.20 6.81 -29.73
CA ASP A 129 4.76 8.08 -30.20
C ASP A 129 4.07 9.26 -29.49
N GLN A 130 2.73 9.31 -29.54
CA GLN A 130 1.93 10.36 -28.91
C GLN A 130 2.13 10.37 -27.39
N PHE A 131 2.21 9.18 -26.78
CA PHE A 131 2.45 9.05 -25.35
C PHE A 131 3.83 9.59 -24.97
N THR A 132 4.84 9.30 -25.79
CA THR A 132 6.21 9.74 -25.55
C THR A 132 6.35 11.25 -25.57
N ASP A 133 5.72 11.90 -26.53
CA ASP A 133 5.75 13.36 -26.61
C ASP A 133 4.98 14.01 -25.46
N TYR A 134 3.84 13.42 -25.07
CA TYR A 134 3.03 13.92 -23.98
C TYR A 134 3.77 13.89 -22.63
N PHE A 135 4.35 12.73 -22.23
CA PHE A 135 5.04 12.67 -20.94
C PHE A 135 6.35 13.49 -20.94
N LYS A 136 7.04 13.61 -22.08
CA LYS A 136 8.21 14.50 -22.23
C LYS A 136 7.84 15.95 -22.00
N CYS A 137 6.67 16.39 -22.47
CA CYS A 137 6.17 17.72 -22.20
C CYS A 137 5.90 17.95 -20.70
N ILE A 138 5.23 17.00 -20.04
CA ILE A 138 4.97 17.11 -18.59
C ILE A 138 6.28 17.18 -17.82
N TYR A 139 7.27 16.37 -18.20
CA TYR A 139 8.59 16.39 -17.57
C TYR A 139 9.29 17.75 -17.71
N LYS A 140 9.23 18.38 -18.89
CA LYS A 140 9.89 19.67 -19.17
C LYS A 140 9.15 20.88 -18.60
N HIS A 141 7.82 20.90 -18.70
CA HIS A 141 6.99 22.09 -18.45
C HIS A 141 6.07 21.96 -17.24
N GLY A 142 6.02 20.81 -16.58
CA GLY A 142 5.11 20.55 -15.45
C GLY A 142 5.58 21.12 -14.10
N GLY A 143 6.84 21.54 -13.98
CA GLY A 143 7.39 22.08 -12.73
C GLY A 143 7.36 21.07 -11.58
N ARG A 144 7.34 21.56 -10.33
CA ARG A 144 7.32 20.71 -9.12
C ARG A 144 6.02 19.92 -8.93
N THR A 145 4.91 20.42 -9.49
CA THR A 145 3.57 19.86 -9.32
C THR A 145 3.12 19.00 -10.50
N PHE A 146 3.97 18.80 -11.50
CA PHE A 146 3.64 18.09 -12.74
C PHE A 146 2.35 18.59 -13.41
N SER A 147 2.20 19.92 -13.52
CA SER A 147 1.03 20.54 -14.15
C SER A 147 0.88 20.12 -15.62
N ILE A 148 -0.36 19.83 -16.02
CA ILE A 148 -0.72 19.38 -17.37
C ILE A 148 -1.22 20.53 -18.27
N GLU A 149 -1.35 21.75 -17.74
CA GLU A 149 -1.92 22.91 -18.45
C GLU A 149 -1.16 23.26 -19.72
N ASN A 150 0.17 23.24 -19.65
CA ASN A 150 1.05 23.56 -20.78
C ASN A 150 1.06 22.46 -21.85
N CYS A 151 0.62 21.24 -21.52
CA CYS A 151 0.73 20.06 -22.37
C CYS A 151 -0.62 19.59 -22.95
N ARG A 152 -1.68 20.41 -22.85
CA ARG A 152 -3.02 20.06 -23.38
C ARG A 152 -3.02 19.79 -24.88
N LYS A 153 -2.17 20.49 -25.66
CA LYS A 153 -2.05 20.28 -27.12
C LYS A 153 -1.64 18.85 -27.48
N LEU A 154 -0.75 18.24 -26.67
CA LEU A 154 -0.28 16.87 -26.85
C LEU A 154 -1.21 15.83 -26.20
N GLN A 155 -2.10 16.28 -25.30
CA GLN A 155 -3.08 15.42 -24.65
C GLN A 155 -4.20 15.00 -25.61
N TYR A 156 -4.72 15.92 -26.42
CA TYR A 156 -5.79 15.61 -27.39
C TYR A 156 -5.43 14.47 -28.37
N PRO A 157 -4.27 14.47 -29.05
CA PRO A 157 -3.93 13.38 -29.98
C PRO A 157 -3.68 12.04 -29.25
N LEU A 158 -3.22 12.08 -28.00
CA LEU A 158 -3.11 10.87 -27.18
C LEU A 158 -4.49 10.31 -26.83
N ASP A 159 -5.40 11.16 -26.36
CA ASP A 159 -6.77 10.77 -26.01
C ASP A 159 -7.51 10.23 -27.25
N GLU A 160 -7.31 10.83 -28.42
CA GLU A 160 -7.85 10.36 -29.70
C GLU A 160 -7.29 8.98 -30.10
N CYS A 161 -5.96 8.78 -29.98
CA CYS A 161 -5.34 7.49 -30.27
C CYS A 161 -5.88 6.37 -29.36
N ILE A 162 -6.04 6.64 -28.07
CA ILE A 162 -6.59 5.68 -27.10
C ILE A 162 -8.05 5.38 -27.42
N LYS A 163 -8.85 6.40 -27.78
CA LYS A 163 -10.25 6.22 -28.18
C LYS A 163 -10.37 5.33 -29.42
N MET A 164 -9.55 5.56 -30.44
CA MET A 164 -9.60 4.79 -31.69
C MET A 164 -9.07 3.36 -31.57
N LYS A 165 -7.96 3.14 -30.85
CA LYS A 165 -7.26 1.85 -30.83
C LYS A 165 -7.61 0.95 -29.65
N ILE A 166 -7.87 1.55 -28.48
CA ILE A 166 -8.18 0.82 -27.23
C ILE A 166 -9.70 0.84 -26.97
N GLY A 167 -10.46 1.72 -27.62
CA GLY A 167 -11.90 1.83 -27.46
C GLY A 167 -12.32 2.48 -26.14
N GLN A 168 -11.38 3.18 -25.49
CA GLN A 168 -11.63 3.81 -24.20
C GLN A 168 -11.62 5.32 -24.33
N GLU A 169 -12.74 5.94 -23.98
CA GLU A 169 -12.83 7.39 -23.89
C GLU A 169 -12.32 7.88 -22.53
N ARG A 170 -11.78 9.10 -22.53
CA ARG A 170 -11.39 9.79 -21.32
C ARG A 170 -12.62 9.96 -20.40
N PRO A 171 -12.55 9.54 -19.13
CA PRO A 171 -13.66 9.73 -18.20
C PRO A 171 -13.94 11.21 -17.95
N GLU A 172 -15.22 11.53 -17.73
CA GLU A 172 -15.67 12.84 -17.34
C GLU A 172 -15.14 13.26 -15.95
N LEU A 173 -15.13 14.57 -15.70
CA LEU A 173 -14.77 15.11 -14.39
C LEU A 173 -15.71 14.55 -13.32
N GLY A 174 -15.15 14.04 -12.22
CA GLY A 174 -15.93 13.40 -11.14
C GLY A 174 -16.27 11.92 -11.36
N TYR A 175 -15.82 11.27 -12.44
CA TYR A 175 -15.97 9.82 -12.62
C TYR A 175 -15.38 9.00 -11.47
N PHE A 176 -14.21 9.41 -10.96
CA PHE A 176 -13.51 8.74 -9.87
C PHE A 176 -14.06 9.08 -8.48
N ASN A 177 -14.75 10.22 -8.34
CA ASN A 177 -15.32 10.66 -7.06
C ASN A 177 -16.66 9.98 -6.76
N ARG A 178 -17.25 9.29 -7.74
CA ARG A 178 -18.47 8.52 -7.54
C ARG A 178 -18.19 7.25 -6.77
N VAL A 179 -18.87 7.10 -5.63
CA VAL A 179 -18.94 5.84 -4.88
C VAL A 179 -19.57 4.78 -5.76
N ARG A 180 -18.97 3.59 -5.79
CA ARG A 180 -19.48 2.45 -6.55
C ARG A 180 -19.63 1.26 -5.65
N LEU A 181 -20.66 0.47 -5.91
CA LEU A 181 -20.83 -0.83 -5.33
C LEU A 181 -20.02 -1.81 -6.18
N ILE A 182 -19.20 -2.63 -5.51
CA ILE A 182 -18.39 -3.68 -6.14
C ILE A 182 -18.88 -5.00 -5.57
N ASP A 183 -19.36 -5.87 -6.45
CA ASP A 183 -19.73 -7.22 -6.07
C ASP A 183 -18.46 -8.05 -5.92
N THR A 184 -18.24 -8.62 -4.74
CA THR A 184 -17.09 -9.47 -4.44
C THR A 184 -17.55 -10.86 -4.02
N ASN A 185 -16.76 -11.87 -4.36
CA ASN A 185 -17.05 -13.26 -4.01
C ASN A 185 -16.64 -13.62 -2.57
N ARG A 186 -15.90 -12.74 -1.89
CA ARG A 186 -15.38 -13.00 -0.54
C ARG A 186 -16.44 -12.71 0.53
N PRO A 187 -16.43 -13.45 1.65
CA PRO A 187 -17.31 -13.13 2.78
C PRO A 187 -16.85 -11.84 3.46
N ARG A 188 -17.82 -11.04 3.91
CA ARG A 188 -17.54 -9.83 4.71
C ARG A 188 -16.89 -10.23 6.05
N PRO A 189 -15.83 -9.53 6.50
CA PRO A 189 -15.27 -9.74 7.83
C PRO A 189 -16.31 -9.43 8.92
N THR A 190 -16.50 -10.36 9.86
CA THR A 190 -17.33 -10.11 11.04
C THR A 190 -16.50 -9.31 12.06
N PRO A 191 -16.97 -8.14 12.51
CA PRO A 191 -16.28 -7.40 13.57
C PRO A 191 -16.25 -8.26 14.84
N LYS A 192 -15.10 -8.27 15.53
CA LYS A 192 -15.04 -8.89 16.86
C LYS A 192 -16.00 -8.13 17.79
N PRO A 193 -16.82 -8.82 18.59
CA PRO A 193 -17.71 -8.14 19.51
C PRO A 193 -16.89 -7.23 20.43
N ALA A 194 -17.30 -5.97 20.56
CA ALA A 194 -16.74 -5.11 21.57
C ALA A 194 -17.03 -5.74 22.94
N PRO A 195 -16.09 -5.65 23.91
CA PRO A 195 -16.41 -6.02 25.28
C PRO A 195 -17.56 -5.13 25.73
N MET A 196 -18.73 -5.72 25.97
CA MET A 196 -19.82 -4.98 26.58
C MET A 196 -19.38 -4.57 27.99
N PRO A 197 -19.66 -3.33 28.42
CA PRO A 197 -19.44 -2.98 29.81
C PRO A 197 -20.24 -3.93 30.71
N GLU A 198 -19.71 -4.21 31.90
CA GLU A 198 -20.46 -4.98 32.88
C GLU A 198 -21.81 -4.32 33.13
N ARG A 199 -22.86 -5.13 33.21
CA ARG A 199 -24.21 -4.66 33.49
C ARG A 199 -24.22 -4.03 34.88
N ILE A 200 -24.52 -2.73 34.96
CA ILE A 200 -24.77 -2.06 36.24
C ILE A 200 -25.92 -2.82 36.93
N PRO A 201 -25.84 -3.07 38.25
CA PRO A 201 -26.94 -3.68 38.98
C PRO A 201 -28.25 -2.93 38.72
N ASP A 202 -29.36 -3.68 38.68
CA ASP A 202 -30.67 -3.04 38.64
C ASP A 202 -30.86 -2.18 39.89
N MET A 203 -31.60 -1.08 39.71
CA MET A 203 -31.98 -0.23 40.81
C MET A 203 -32.69 -1.08 41.88
N PRO A 204 -32.38 -0.89 43.17
CA PRO A 204 -33.08 -1.61 44.23
C PRO A 204 -34.60 -1.38 44.15
N ASP A 205 -35.36 -2.40 44.53
CA ASP A 205 -36.81 -2.32 44.65
C ASP A 205 -37.18 -1.48 45.89
N PHE A 206 -37.49 -0.20 45.65
CA PHE A 206 -37.78 0.77 46.71
C PHE A 206 -39.03 0.43 47.53
N ASP A 207 -39.96 -0.38 46.99
CA ASP A 207 -41.18 -0.78 47.70
C ASP A 207 -40.90 -1.83 48.80
N SER A 208 -39.75 -2.52 48.69
CA SER A 208 -39.32 -3.55 49.65
C SER A 208 -38.38 -3.02 50.74
N MET A 209 -37.90 -1.78 50.60
CA MET A 209 -37.00 -1.15 51.56
C MET A 209 -37.81 -0.39 52.62
N PRO A 210 -37.35 -0.36 53.89
CA PRO A 210 -37.98 0.48 54.89
C PRO A 210 -37.92 1.95 54.47
N ASP A 211 -39.00 2.68 54.74
CA ASP A 211 -39.03 4.13 54.54
C ASP A 211 -37.82 4.77 55.23
N PRO A 212 -37.17 5.77 54.63
CA PRO A 212 -36.02 6.39 55.28
C PRO A 212 -36.49 7.13 56.55
N GLU A 213 -35.67 7.11 57.60
CA GLU A 213 -35.97 7.74 58.91
C GLU A 213 -36.39 9.22 58.78
N THR A 214 -35.90 9.91 57.74
CA THR A 214 -36.27 11.30 57.43
C THR A 214 -37.72 11.48 56.99
N LEU A 215 -38.31 10.48 56.31
CA LEU A 215 -39.72 10.45 55.93
C LEU A 215 -40.59 10.14 57.14
N GLU A 216 -40.17 9.21 58.00
CA GLU A 216 -40.86 8.91 59.26
C GLU A 216 -40.89 10.12 60.21
N ALA A 217 -39.76 10.82 60.37
CA ALA A 217 -39.69 12.04 61.17
C ALA A 217 -40.61 13.16 60.64
N ARG A 218 -40.75 13.28 59.31
CA ARG A 218 -41.70 14.22 58.68
C ARG A 218 -43.15 13.81 58.90
N LYS A 219 -43.47 12.52 58.82
CA LYS A 219 -44.80 12.00 59.14
C LYS A 219 -45.17 12.31 60.59
N TYR A 220 -44.27 12.03 61.54
CA TYR A 220 -44.45 12.36 62.95
C TYR A 220 -44.67 13.85 63.20
N LEU A 221 -43.88 14.74 62.58
CA LEU A 221 -44.07 16.19 62.70
C LEU A 221 -45.42 16.64 62.12
N ASN A 222 -45.85 16.10 60.98
CA ASN A 222 -47.13 16.45 60.38
C ASN A 222 -48.31 15.97 61.24
N GLU A 223 -48.23 14.77 61.81
CA GLU A 223 -49.22 14.24 62.76
C GLU A 223 -49.27 15.05 64.05
N ALA A 224 -48.13 15.54 64.54
CA ALA A 224 -48.06 16.40 65.72
C ALA A 224 -48.54 17.85 65.47
N MET A 225 -48.68 18.27 64.21
CA MET A 225 -49.16 19.60 63.82
C MET A 225 -50.66 19.65 63.46
N VAL A 226 -51.36 18.51 63.47
CA VAL A 226 -52.83 18.41 63.28
C VAL A 226 -53.51 18.34 64.63
#